data_AF-A0A3M1UFI1-F1
#
_entry.id   AF-A0A3M1UFI1-F1
#
_cell.length_a   1.000
_cell.length_b   1.000
_cell.length_c   1.000
_cell.angle_alpha   90.00
_cell.angle_beta   90.00
_cell.angle_gamma   90.00
#
_symmetry.space_group_name_H-M   'P 1'
#
loop_
_entity.id
_entity.type
_entity.pdbx_description
1 polymer ?
#
loop_
_entity_poly.entity_id
_entity_poly.type
_entity_poly.pdbx_seq_one_letter_code
_entity_poly.pdbx_strand_id
1 'polypeptide(L)'
;MEAMDMDRIEADLWRFNVAKVTFVDVTEDYTTMLDPLPSVCYPVVREVWLPRYRLAQMLTAGQCLEGYLYDWHEPPDEDSSGDPHWYVGVVSESVLQLRKE
;
A
#
# COMPACT_ATOMS: atom_id res chain seq x y z
N MET A 1 4.96 6.15 -36.51
CA MET A 1 5.47 7.10 -35.50
C MET A 1 4.35 8.11 -35.32
N GLU A 2 3.37 7.77 -34.49
CA GLU A 2 2.25 8.66 -34.20
C GLU A 2 2.78 9.81 -33.34
N ALA A 3 2.46 11.04 -33.74
CA ALA A 3 2.69 12.20 -32.90
C ALA A 3 1.82 12.02 -31.65
N MET A 4 2.43 11.55 -30.57
CA MET A 4 1.79 11.51 -29.26
C MET A 4 1.45 12.95 -28.88
N ASP A 5 0.16 13.18 -28.71
CA ASP A 5 -0.44 14.47 -28.36
C ASP A 5 0.14 14.93 -27.00
N MET A 6 1.04 15.92 -27.05
CA MET A 6 1.77 16.44 -25.88
C MET A 6 0.82 17.02 -24.82
N ASP A 7 -0.32 17.57 -25.24
CA ASP A 7 -1.38 18.11 -24.37
C ASP A 7 -1.97 17.02 -23.46
N ARG A 8 -2.14 15.81 -24.00
CA ARG A 8 -2.65 14.65 -23.25
C ARG A 8 -1.64 14.09 -22.23
N ILE A 9 -0.34 14.25 -22.49
CA ILE A 9 0.72 13.85 -21.55
C ILE A 9 0.69 14.75 -20.30
N GLU A 10 0.49 16.05 -20.47
CA GLU A 10 0.44 17.01 -19.35
C GLU A 10 -0.73 16.74 -18.39
N ALA A 11 -1.89 16.35 -18.91
CA ALA A 11 -3.08 16.03 -18.11
C ALA A 11 -2.93 14.75 -17.27
N ASP A 12 -2.08 13.81 -17.68
CA ASP A 12 -1.88 12.49 -17.04
C ASP A 12 -0.56 12.37 -16.27
N LEU A 13 0.22 13.46 -16.13
CA LEU A 13 1.51 13.45 -15.40
C LEU A 13 1.40 12.91 -13.97
N TRP A 14 0.25 13.08 -13.33
CA TRP A 14 0.01 12.55 -11.99
C TRP A 14 0.09 11.02 -11.96
N ARG A 15 -0.35 10.32 -13.01
CA ARG A 15 -0.32 8.85 -13.13
C ARG A 15 1.09 8.29 -13.13
N PHE A 16 2.07 9.12 -13.50
CA PHE A 16 3.49 8.78 -13.47
C PHE A 16 4.14 9.09 -12.11
N ASN A 17 3.60 10.07 -11.36
CA ASN A 17 4.25 10.61 -10.17
C ASN A 17 3.62 10.15 -8.85
N VAL A 18 2.36 9.74 -8.84
CA VAL A 18 1.66 9.24 -7.64
C VAL A 18 1.16 7.81 -7.83
N ALA A 19 0.98 7.10 -6.72
CA ALA A 19 0.40 5.77 -6.67
C ALA A 19 -0.70 5.71 -5.61
N LYS A 20 -1.71 4.89 -5.88
CA LYS A 20 -2.75 4.59 -4.89
C LYS A 20 -2.21 3.51 -3.97
N VAL A 21 -2.25 3.76 -2.67
CA VAL A 21 -1.83 2.83 -1.63
C VAL A 21 -3.05 2.50 -0.77
N THR A 22 -3.34 1.22 -0.64
CA THR A 22 -4.38 0.69 0.23
C THR A 22 -3.71 -0.05 1.39
N PHE A 23 -3.88 0.49 2.59
CA PHE A 23 -3.45 -0.16 3.83
C PHE A 23 -4.49 -1.18 4.25
N VAL A 24 -4.03 -2.40 4.51
CA VAL A 24 -4.87 -3.52 4.95
C VAL A 24 -4.39 -4.04 6.30
N ASP A 25 -5.32 -4.36 7.19
CA ASP A 25 -5.01 -4.86 8.53
C ASP A 25 -4.75 -6.38 8.48
N VAL A 26 -3.54 -6.78 8.83
CA VAL A 26 -3.10 -8.19 8.87
C VAL A 26 -2.87 -8.68 10.31
N THR A 27 -3.40 -7.96 11.31
CA THR A 27 -3.24 -8.31 12.74
C THR A 27 -3.73 -9.73 13.08
N GLU A 28 -4.75 -10.22 12.38
CA GLU A 28 -5.32 -11.55 12.62
C GLU A 28 -4.36 -12.69 12.27
N ASP A 29 -3.46 -12.51 11.30
CA ASP A 29 -2.46 -13.54 10.94
C ASP A 29 -1.53 -13.84 12.12
N TYR A 30 -1.19 -12.80 12.88
CA TYR A 30 -0.36 -12.89 14.08
C TYR A 30 -1.09 -13.43 15.30
N THR A 31 -2.43 -13.38 15.29
CA THR A 31 -3.28 -13.85 16.39
C THR A 31 -3.69 -15.31 16.18
N THR A 32 -3.99 -15.69 14.94
CA THR A 32 -4.52 -17.02 14.58
C THR A 32 -3.45 -17.98 14.05
N MET A 33 -2.26 -17.48 13.68
CA MET A 33 -1.18 -18.25 13.04
C MET A 33 -1.64 -19.03 11.79
N LEU A 34 -2.62 -18.48 11.08
CA LEU A 34 -3.07 -19.01 9.80
C LEU A 34 -2.11 -18.59 8.68
N ASP A 35 -2.14 -19.32 7.57
CA ASP A 35 -1.46 -18.90 6.35
C ASP A 35 -2.04 -17.57 5.86
N PRO A 36 -1.19 -16.64 5.37
CA PRO A 36 -1.63 -15.35 4.90
C PRO A 36 -2.60 -15.51 3.72
N LEU A 37 -3.73 -14.80 3.81
CA LEU A 37 -4.70 -14.67 2.73
C LEU A 37 -4.22 -13.70 1.63
N PRO A 38 -4.84 -13.72 0.44
CA PRO A 38 -4.63 -12.70 -0.57
C PRO A 38 -4.95 -11.30 -0.07
N SER A 39 -4.21 -10.28 -0.53
CA SER A 39 -4.30 -8.87 -0.12
C SER A 39 -5.74 -8.32 -0.08
N VAL A 40 -6.58 -8.73 -1.03
CA VAL A 40 -7.98 -8.30 -1.18
C VAL A 40 -8.94 -8.85 -0.13
N CYS A 41 -8.53 -9.87 0.63
CA CYS A 41 -9.35 -10.50 1.66
C CYS A 41 -9.23 -9.79 3.02
N TYR A 42 -8.19 -8.99 3.22
CA TYR A 42 -8.00 -8.26 4.47
C TYR A 42 -8.86 -7.00 4.53
N PRO A 43 -9.28 -6.58 5.74
CA PRO A 43 -10.02 -5.35 5.91
C PRO A 43 -9.14 -4.12 5.60
N VAL A 44 -9.71 -3.18 4.84
CA VAL A 44 -9.04 -1.94 4.47
C VAL A 44 -9.08 -0.95 5.64
N VAL A 45 -7.90 -0.47 6.04
CA VAL A 45 -7.77 0.55 7.10
C VAL A 45 -7.80 1.95 6.50
N ARG A 46 -7.08 2.15 5.38
CA ARG A 46 -6.95 3.47 4.75
C ARG A 46 -6.56 3.37 3.28
N GLU A 47 -7.06 4.30 2.47
CA GLU A 47 -6.58 4.52 1.11
C GLU A 47 -5.98 5.93 0.99
N VAL A 48 -4.84 6.05 0.32
CA VAL A 48 -4.16 7.33 0.12
C VAL A 48 -3.37 7.34 -1.19
N TRP A 49 -3.24 8.52 -1.78
CA TRP A 49 -2.37 8.76 -2.92
C TRP A 49 -1.03 9.29 -2.44
N LEU A 50 0.06 8.57 -2.73
CA LEU A 50 1.41 8.93 -2.31
C LEU A 50 2.36 9.11 -3.51
N PRO A 51 3.38 9.98 -3.40
CA PRO A 51 4.37 10.11 -4.46
C PRO A 51 5.18 8.82 -4.64
N ARG A 52 5.21 8.29 -5.87
CA ARG A 52 5.90 7.04 -6.22
C ARG A 52 7.38 7.07 -5.85
N TYR A 53 8.06 8.18 -6.14
CA TYR A 53 9.50 8.33 -5.93
C TYR A 53 9.92 8.32 -4.44
N ARG A 54 8.97 8.48 -3.51
CA ARG A 54 9.21 8.41 -2.05
C ARG A 54 8.47 7.27 -1.37
N LEU A 55 7.76 6.43 -2.11
CA LEU A 55 6.83 5.45 -1.53
C LEU A 55 7.53 4.53 -0.53
N ALA A 56 8.63 3.89 -0.94
CA ALA A 56 9.40 2.99 -0.07
C ALA A 56 9.90 3.69 1.20
N GLN A 57 10.36 4.93 1.09
CA GLN A 57 10.83 5.72 2.23
C GLN A 57 9.67 6.10 3.17
N MET A 58 8.51 6.49 2.62
CA MET A 58 7.34 6.86 3.42
C MET A 58 6.72 5.67 4.15
N LEU A 59 6.65 4.51 3.48
CA LEU A 59 6.12 3.27 4.07
C LEU A 59 7.02 2.78 5.21
N THR A 60 8.34 2.77 5.01
CA THR A 60 9.30 2.32 6.04
C THR A 60 9.47 3.30 7.19
N ALA A 61 9.23 4.60 6.99
CA ALA A 61 9.31 5.59 8.06
C ALA A 61 8.15 5.49 9.08
N GLY A 62 7.13 4.65 8.85
CA GLY A 62 6.02 4.44 9.78
C GLY A 62 5.10 5.65 9.96
N GLN A 63 5.18 6.66 9.10
CA GLN A 63 4.45 7.92 9.25
C GLN A 63 3.05 7.89 8.63
N CYS A 64 2.63 6.78 8.02
CA CYS A 64 1.41 6.74 7.21
C CYS A 64 0.14 6.44 8.03
N LEU A 65 0.27 5.76 9.18
CA LEU A 65 -0.86 5.29 9.96
C LEU A 65 -0.51 5.18 11.45
N GLU A 66 -1.17 5.98 12.28
CA GLU A 66 -0.98 5.97 13.74
C GLU A 66 -1.59 4.70 14.36
N GLY A 67 -0.89 4.10 15.33
CA GLY A 67 -1.33 2.87 16.02
C GLY A 67 -1.10 1.57 15.24
N TYR A 68 -0.40 1.64 14.12
CA TYR A 68 -0.11 0.53 13.22
C TYR A 68 1.36 0.47 12.83
N LEU A 69 1.89 -0.74 12.72
CA LEU A 69 3.25 -1.04 12.28
C LEU A 69 3.24 -1.56 10.85
N TYR A 70 4.26 -1.21 10.09
CA TYR A 70 4.50 -1.76 8.75
C TYR A 70 4.88 -3.25 8.85
N ASP A 71 4.31 -4.08 7.98
CA ASP A 71 4.61 -5.50 7.87
C ASP A 71 5.19 -5.86 6.49
N TRP A 72 4.36 -5.74 5.44
CA TRP A 72 4.74 -6.02 4.07
C TRP A 72 4.06 -5.04 3.10
N HIS A 73 4.50 -5.05 1.84
CA HIS A 73 3.78 -4.42 0.74
C HIS A 73 3.83 -5.30 -0.51
N GLU A 74 2.76 -5.25 -1.29
CA GLU A 74 2.65 -5.88 -2.60
C GLU A 74 2.70 -4.76 -3.65
N PRO A 75 3.70 -4.80 -4.55
CA PRO A 75 3.77 -3.84 -5.64
C PRO A 75 2.60 -4.08 -6.61
N PRO A 76 2.21 -3.07 -7.40
CA PRO A 76 1.16 -3.21 -8.39
C PRO A 76 1.56 -4.24 -9.44
N ASP A 77 0.59 -5.03 -9.90
CA ASP A 77 0.76 -5.92 -11.04
C ASP A 77 1.24 -5.13 -12.26
N GLU A 78 2.43 -5.47 -12.77
CA GLU A 78 3.04 -4.80 -13.94
C GLU A 78 2.19 -4.94 -15.21
N ASP A 79 1.32 -5.97 -15.27
CA ASP A 79 0.41 -6.25 -16.40
C ASP A 79 -0.94 -5.53 -16.30
N SER A 80 -1.23 -4.83 -15.20
CA SER A 80 -2.47 -4.07 -15.07
C SER A 80 -2.40 -2.79 -15.91
N SER A 81 -3.23 -2.68 -16.95
CA SER A 81 -3.38 -1.46 -17.77
C SER A 81 -3.95 -0.24 -17.00
N GLY A 82 -4.07 -0.35 -15.68
CA GLY A 82 -4.61 0.64 -14.76
C GLY A 82 -3.54 1.42 -14.00
N ASP A 83 -3.98 2.26 -13.08
CA ASP A 83 -3.07 2.99 -12.19
C ASP A 83 -2.40 2.03 -11.20
N PRO A 84 -1.13 2.26 -10.83
CA PRO A 84 -0.41 1.48 -9.82
C PRO A 84 -1.17 1.43 -8.49
N HIS A 85 -1.74 0.27 -8.18
CA HIS A 85 -2.39 0.02 -6.91
C HIS A 85 -1.47 -0.84 -6.03
N TRP A 86 -0.98 -0.25 -4.94
CA TRP A 86 -0.16 -0.94 -3.94
C TRP A 86 -1.04 -1.39 -2.78
N TYR A 87 -0.83 -2.61 -2.31
CA TYR A 87 -1.34 -3.06 -1.02
C TYR A 87 -0.22 -3.01 0.01
N VAL A 88 -0.53 -2.52 1.20
CA VAL A 88 0.42 -2.46 2.31
C VAL A 88 -0.22 -3.11 3.52
N GLY A 89 0.35 -4.24 3.94
CA GLY A 89 -0.01 -4.92 5.16
C GLY A 89 0.49 -4.14 6.38
N VAL A 90 -0.43 -3.86 7.31
CA VAL A 90 -0.13 -3.22 8.58
C VAL A 90 -0.68 -4.03 9.75
N VAL A 91 0.04 -4.00 10.86
CA VAL A 91 -0.31 -4.74 12.08
C VAL A 91 -0.59 -3.74 13.19
N SER A 92 -1.68 -3.91 13.93
CA SER A 92 -1.98 -3.08 15.08
C SER A 92 -0.88 -3.21 16.14
N GLU A 93 -0.41 -2.08 16.67
CA GLU A 93 0.58 -2.04 17.76
C GLU A 93 0.09 -2.79 19.01
N SER A 94 -1.23 -2.92 19.17
CA SER A 94 -1.87 -3.67 20.27
C SER A 94 -1.40 -5.12 20.36
N VAL A 95 -1.02 -5.75 19.24
CA VAL A 95 -0.56 -7.15 19.22
C VAL A 95 0.74 -7.34 20.03
N LEU A 96 1.58 -6.29 20.12
CA LEU A 96 2.82 -6.31 20.90
C LEU A 96 2.55 -6.28 22.42
N GLN A 97 1.39 -5.81 22.85
CA GLN A 97 1.01 -5.77 24.26
C GLN A 97 0.56 -7.16 24.74
N LEU A 98 -0.18 -7.90 23.89
CA LEU A 98 -0.68 -9.26 24.18
C LEU A 98 0.42 -10.32 24.39
N ARG A 99 1.65 -10.09 23.90
CA ARG A 99 2.78 -11.04 24.03
C ARG A 99 3.66 -10.80 25.26
N LYS A 100 3.39 -9.75 26.05
CA LYS A 100 4.19 -9.38 27.24
C LYS A 100 3.61 -9.87 28.57
N GLU A 101 2.47 -10.55 28.53
CA GLU A 101 1.82 -11.23 29.66
C GLU A 101 2.07 -12.75 29.57
#